data_AF-A0AAP0NNI0-F1
#
_entry.id   AF-A0AAP0NNI0-F1
#
_cell.length_a   1.000
_cell.length_b   1.000
_cell.length_c   1.000
_cell.angle_alpha   90.00
_cell.angle_beta   90.00
_cell.angle_gamma   90.00
#
_symmetry.space_group_name_H-M   'P 1'
#
loop_
_entity.id
_entity.type
_entity.pdbx_description
1 polymer ?
#
loop_
_entity_poly.entity_id
_entity_poly.type
_entity_poly.pdbx_seq_one_letter_code
_entity_poly.pdbx_strand_id
1 'polypeptide(L)'
;MFKRLLQIHSVTRSTKALTEKHLVQLLPFIPNIVSKVERNWKYRLLQAFTKAFKGCKPESSLSLACLRAIEEMLIPLEGQDMLLDPSDAVAVGNQITWIRELPVLLVQLGDKHPSFSKCAPLCNFITWEYDNMQQSFRDFFCRFLYKSEGEGHVEYGPFVVLPIECQELAICSLYYFSKLDSRLLSSLAYCCFRDRLDPFVLLRLIEILQSSYKAGHTQIADLISFFATLLARFRVYPERRDYVFRIKGENSNYKTYEAITSSVCSCLSQIGDDVLVLQLLQNVILHEMSQKPPLHNSCAMLRVLALLDSRPTSLSENNIINFANLMVNYLIGFAYCIPEKKDDCIIDSDLISATKYYLIPCFVLFSKSDKLLNCILNLMGASVADIRAGLPSFDGVIPAFDHSGRARAIAFVLVRMHEDMKLHKSLSACKAEIMHILHCFRHLQSNKVGLSLVERQKVQLAFDQVKTTIDRTHGWNDNMTIRIAGVV
;
A
#
# COMPACT_ATOMS: atom_id res chain seq x y z
N MET A 1 -10.56 -48.56 19.89
CA MET A 1 -10.29 -47.16 19.48
C MET A 1 -9.84 -46.30 20.65
N PHE A 2 -10.66 -46.13 21.70
CA PHE A 2 -10.36 -45.31 22.88
C PHE A 2 -9.02 -45.62 23.58
N LYS A 3 -8.77 -46.90 23.88
CA LYS A 3 -7.48 -47.36 24.46
C LYS A 3 -6.27 -47.08 23.55
N ARG A 4 -6.46 -47.07 22.22
CA ARG A 4 -5.36 -46.80 21.25
C ARG A 4 -5.03 -45.30 21.15
N LEU A 5 -6.02 -44.41 21.28
CA LEU A 5 -5.79 -42.96 21.36
C LEU A 5 -5.05 -42.56 22.65
N LEU A 6 -5.34 -43.22 23.78
CA LEU A 6 -4.65 -42.98 25.05
C LEU A 6 -3.20 -43.51 25.09
N GLN A 7 -2.85 -44.52 24.27
CA GLN A 7 -1.52 -45.13 24.23
C GLN A 7 -0.42 -44.29 23.57
N ILE A 8 -0.74 -43.11 23.01
CA ILE A 8 0.22 -42.24 22.30
C ILE A 8 1.40 -41.79 23.19
N HIS A 9 1.24 -41.83 24.51
CA HIS A 9 2.25 -41.38 25.48
C HIS A 9 3.15 -42.48 26.07
N SER A 10 2.86 -43.78 25.90
CA SER A 10 3.48 -44.83 26.73
C SER A 10 4.27 -45.89 25.97
N VAL A 11 4.68 -45.63 24.71
CA VAL A 11 5.15 -46.72 23.84
C VAL A 11 6.49 -46.41 23.17
N THR A 12 7.38 -47.40 23.20
CA THR A 12 8.74 -47.42 22.64
C THR A 12 8.76 -47.13 21.13
N ARG A 13 9.90 -46.62 20.65
CA ARG A 13 10.09 -45.99 19.32
C ARG A 13 9.61 -46.83 18.12
N SER A 14 9.62 -48.17 18.20
CA SER A 14 9.22 -49.06 17.09
C SER A 14 7.71 -49.33 17.02
N THR A 15 7.02 -49.41 18.17
CA THR A 15 5.57 -49.63 18.21
C THR A 15 4.81 -48.34 17.93
N LYS A 16 5.45 -47.17 18.16
CA LYS A 16 4.89 -45.84 17.88
C LYS A 16 4.48 -45.68 16.40
N ALA A 17 5.31 -46.12 15.46
CA ALA A 17 5.03 -46.04 14.01
C ALA A 17 3.87 -46.97 13.56
N LEU A 18 3.78 -48.17 14.14
CA LEU A 18 2.67 -49.11 13.88
C LEU A 18 1.34 -48.61 14.46
N THR A 19 1.36 -48.05 15.68
CA THR A 19 0.17 -47.39 16.25
C THR A 19 -0.25 -46.17 15.45
N GLU A 20 0.69 -45.39 14.92
CA GLU A 20 0.41 -44.19 14.11
C GLU A 20 -0.29 -44.59 12.79
N LYS A 21 0.20 -45.62 12.09
CA LYS A 21 -0.43 -46.13 10.85
C LYS A 21 -1.87 -46.61 11.07
N HIS A 22 -2.14 -47.33 12.16
CA HIS A 22 -3.50 -47.77 12.48
C HIS A 22 -4.40 -46.63 12.94
N LEU A 23 -3.86 -45.63 13.65
CA LEU A 23 -4.61 -44.45 14.07
C LEU A 23 -5.02 -43.59 12.87
N VAL A 24 -4.12 -43.37 11.91
CA VAL A 24 -4.41 -42.66 10.65
C VAL A 24 -5.58 -43.28 9.90
N GLN A 25 -5.68 -44.62 9.88
CA GLN A 25 -6.81 -45.32 9.25
C GLN A 25 -8.13 -45.17 10.02
N LEU A 26 -8.07 -44.92 11.34
CA LEU A 26 -9.23 -44.82 12.21
C LEU A 26 -9.79 -43.40 12.31
N LEU A 27 -8.94 -42.37 12.13
CA LEU A 27 -9.29 -40.96 12.27
C LEU A 27 -10.45 -40.48 11.36
N PRO A 28 -10.55 -40.90 10.08
CA PRO A 28 -11.66 -40.52 9.21
C PRO A 28 -13.04 -40.98 9.71
N PHE A 29 -13.10 -41.99 10.58
CA PHE A 29 -14.36 -42.47 11.13
C PHE A 29 -14.79 -41.72 12.41
N ILE A 30 -13.91 -40.92 13.00
CA ILE A 30 -14.19 -40.21 14.26
C ILE A 30 -15.40 -39.28 14.15
N PRO A 31 -15.57 -38.44 13.10
CA PRO A 31 -16.72 -37.55 13.00
C PRO A 31 -18.06 -38.31 13.03
N ASN A 32 -18.16 -39.39 12.25
CA ASN A 32 -19.36 -40.24 12.20
C ASN A 32 -19.60 -41.02 13.51
N ILE A 33 -18.56 -41.35 14.26
CA ILE A 33 -18.72 -41.95 15.59
C ILE A 33 -19.23 -40.91 16.58
N VAL A 34 -18.65 -39.71 16.57
CA VAL A 34 -19.03 -38.58 17.44
C VAL A 34 -20.50 -38.18 17.26
N SER A 35 -21.07 -38.30 16.05
CA SER A 35 -22.50 -38.03 15.81
C SER A 35 -23.45 -39.09 16.36
N LYS A 36 -22.98 -40.33 16.59
CA LYS A 36 -23.84 -41.48 16.94
C LYS A 36 -23.71 -41.96 18.37
N VAL A 37 -22.63 -41.60 19.07
CA VAL A 37 -22.37 -42.08 20.43
C VAL A 37 -23.06 -41.23 21.49
N GLU A 38 -23.47 -41.88 22.58
CA GLU A 38 -24.03 -41.22 23.76
C GLU A 38 -23.08 -40.16 24.35
N ARG A 39 -23.65 -39.11 24.99
CA ARG A 39 -22.92 -37.94 25.52
C ARG A 39 -21.64 -38.32 26.29
N ASN A 40 -21.71 -39.27 27.22
CA ASN A 40 -20.56 -39.66 28.05
C ASN A 40 -19.39 -40.24 27.22
N TRP A 41 -19.70 -41.04 26.21
CA TRP A 41 -18.69 -41.59 25.30
C TRP A 41 -18.19 -40.54 24.32
N LYS A 42 -19.06 -39.64 23.86
CA LYS A 42 -18.71 -38.48 23.03
C LYS A 42 -17.64 -37.62 23.70
N TYR A 43 -17.84 -37.22 24.97
CA TYR A 43 -16.88 -36.40 25.71
C TYR A 43 -15.51 -37.04 25.84
N ARG A 44 -15.51 -38.31 26.25
CA ARG A 44 -14.29 -39.08 26.39
C ARG A 44 -13.55 -39.13 25.05
N LEU A 45 -14.26 -39.49 23.97
CA LEU A 45 -13.71 -39.58 22.62
C LEU A 45 -13.08 -38.27 22.15
N LEU A 46 -13.79 -37.15 22.32
CA LEU A 46 -13.31 -35.82 21.99
C LEU A 46 -12.06 -35.42 22.79
N GLN A 47 -12.02 -35.70 24.09
CA GLN A 47 -10.82 -35.44 24.91
C GLN A 47 -9.61 -36.29 24.45
N ALA A 48 -9.82 -37.57 24.17
CA ALA A 48 -8.77 -38.46 23.70
C ALA A 48 -8.25 -38.04 22.31
N PHE A 49 -9.16 -37.65 21.42
CA PHE A 49 -8.83 -37.10 20.11
C PHE A 49 -8.03 -35.79 20.23
N THR A 50 -8.50 -34.85 21.05
CA THR A 50 -7.83 -33.55 21.26
C THR A 50 -6.42 -33.73 21.83
N LYS A 51 -6.25 -34.65 22.78
CA LYS A 51 -4.93 -34.98 23.33
C LYS A 51 -4.01 -35.64 22.30
N ALA A 52 -4.56 -36.49 21.44
CA ALA A 52 -3.82 -37.09 20.33
C ALA A 52 -3.34 -36.03 19.34
N PHE A 53 -4.24 -35.12 18.94
CA PHE A 53 -3.94 -34.01 18.05
C PHE A 53 -2.83 -33.11 18.58
N LYS A 54 -2.91 -32.65 19.84
CA LYS A 54 -1.85 -31.85 20.49
C LYS A 54 -0.48 -32.53 20.55
N GLY A 55 -0.46 -33.87 20.57
CA GLY A 55 0.77 -34.66 20.59
C GLY A 55 1.35 -34.95 19.20
N CYS A 56 0.68 -34.55 18.12
CA CYS A 56 1.13 -34.82 16.76
C CYS A 56 2.31 -33.93 16.38
N LYS A 57 3.19 -34.43 15.51
CA LYS A 57 4.18 -33.58 14.85
C LYS A 57 3.48 -32.84 13.70
N PRO A 58 3.82 -31.57 13.43
CA PRO A 58 3.06 -30.72 12.50
C PRO A 58 2.89 -31.32 11.10
N GLU A 59 3.92 -32.02 10.60
CA GLU A 59 3.94 -32.64 9.27
C GLU A 59 3.64 -34.15 9.26
N SER A 60 3.22 -34.76 10.39
CA SER A 60 2.99 -36.21 10.39
C SER A 60 1.69 -36.60 9.68
N SER A 61 1.62 -37.81 9.14
CA SER A 61 0.38 -38.35 8.58
C SER A 61 -0.77 -38.35 9.61
N LEU A 62 -0.44 -38.44 10.90
CA LEU A 62 -1.38 -38.35 12.00
C LEU A 62 -1.93 -36.92 12.18
N SER A 63 -1.10 -35.87 12.10
CA SER A 63 -1.61 -34.49 12.17
C SER A 63 -2.57 -34.21 11.03
N LEU A 64 -2.21 -34.62 9.81
CA LEU A 64 -3.03 -34.44 8.62
C LEU A 64 -4.37 -35.19 8.72
N ALA A 65 -4.36 -36.42 9.22
CA ALA A 65 -5.59 -37.19 9.42
C ALA A 65 -6.48 -36.60 10.53
N CYS A 66 -5.89 -36.05 11.59
CA CYS A 66 -6.63 -35.31 12.61
C CYS A 66 -7.27 -34.05 12.04
N LEU A 67 -6.56 -33.29 11.19
CA LEU A 67 -7.08 -32.07 10.57
C LEU A 67 -8.32 -32.34 9.71
N ARG A 68 -8.34 -33.42 8.90
CA ARG A 68 -9.54 -33.80 8.13
C ARG A 68 -10.72 -34.13 9.03
N ALA A 69 -10.48 -34.85 10.12
CA ALA A 69 -11.54 -35.17 11.08
C ALA A 69 -12.06 -33.91 11.79
N ILE A 70 -11.18 -32.95 12.11
CA ILE A 70 -11.57 -31.65 12.68
C ILE A 70 -12.42 -30.87 11.69
N GLU A 71 -12.02 -30.81 10.42
CA GLU A 71 -12.77 -30.14 9.35
C GLU A 71 -14.21 -30.68 9.27
N GLU A 72 -14.40 -32.00 9.19
CA GLU A 72 -15.72 -32.63 9.17
C GLU A 72 -16.55 -32.41 10.46
N MET A 73 -15.88 -32.25 11.61
CA MET A 73 -16.56 -32.00 12.90
C MET A 73 -16.90 -30.52 13.13
N LEU A 74 -16.19 -29.60 12.47
CA LEU A 74 -16.38 -28.16 12.60
C LEU A 74 -17.26 -27.59 11.48
N ILE A 75 -17.23 -28.14 10.27
CA ILE A 75 -18.00 -27.68 9.12
C ILE A 75 -19.09 -28.71 8.80
N PRO A 76 -20.37 -28.44 9.13
CA PRO A 76 -21.45 -29.33 8.76
C PRO A 76 -21.56 -29.42 7.23
N LEU A 77 -21.74 -30.62 6.67
CA LEU A 77 -22.18 -30.76 5.28
C LEU A 77 -23.57 -30.14 5.13
N GLU A 78 -23.84 -29.50 3.98
CA GLU A 78 -25.12 -28.85 3.69
C GLU A 78 -26.31 -29.75 4.06
N GLY A 79 -27.19 -29.25 4.96
CA GLY A 79 -28.38 -29.96 5.41
C GLY A 79 -28.23 -30.84 6.66
N GLN A 80 -27.06 -30.86 7.33
CA GLN A 80 -26.87 -31.54 8.61
C GLN A 80 -26.86 -30.56 9.80
N ASP A 81 -27.58 -30.94 10.87
CA ASP A 81 -27.47 -30.29 12.18
C ASP A 81 -26.03 -30.32 12.69
N MET A 82 -25.66 -29.29 13.44
CA MET A 82 -24.35 -29.14 14.07
C MET A 82 -23.94 -30.40 14.84
N LEU A 83 -22.80 -30.98 14.44
CA LEU A 83 -22.22 -32.20 15.05
C LEU A 83 -21.91 -32.02 16.54
N LEU A 84 -21.65 -30.79 16.97
CA LEU A 84 -21.32 -30.40 18.34
C LEU A 84 -22.28 -29.30 18.80
N ASP A 85 -22.90 -29.50 19.95
CA ASP A 85 -23.86 -28.56 20.54
C ASP A 85 -23.10 -27.35 21.12
N PRO A 86 -23.36 -26.12 20.66
CA PRO A 86 -22.69 -24.91 21.15
C PRO A 86 -23.02 -24.59 22.62
N SER A 87 -24.04 -25.19 23.21
CA SER A 87 -24.37 -25.04 24.65
C SER A 87 -23.55 -25.97 25.56
N ASP A 88 -22.77 -26.89 24.98
CA ASP A 88 -22.03 -27.91 25.72
C ASP A 88 -20.58 -27.48 26.00
N ALA A 89 -20.30 -27.11 27.25
CA ALA A 89 -19.01 -26.59 27.68
C ALA A 89 -17.81 -27.52 27.37
N VAL A 90 -18.00 -28.85 27.37
CA VAL A 90 -16.91 -29.80 27.10
C VAL A 90 -16.65 -29.93 25.61
N ALA A 91 -17.70 -29.93 24.78
CA ALA A 91 -17.56 -29.90 23.33
C ALA A 91 -16.87 -28.60 22.88
N VAL A 92 -17.35 -27.47 23.39
CA VAL A 92 -16.81 -26.13 23.13
C VAL A 92 -15.34 -26.03 23.56
N GLY A 93 -14.96 -26.55 24.74
CA GLY A 93 -13.58 -26.56 25.20
C GLY A 93 -12.60 -27.30 24.27
N ASN A 94 -13.03 -28.39 23.64
CA ASN A 94 -12.22 -29.11 22.66
C ASN A 94 -12.14 -28.35 21.33
N GLN A 95 -13.25 -27.75 20.87
CA GLN A 95 -13.27 -26.92 19.65
C GLN A 95 -12.35 -25.71 19.79
N ILE A 96 -12.43 -24.98 20.90
CA ILE A 96 -11.52 -23.87 21.24
C ILE A 96 -10.06 -24.32 21.12
N THR A 97 -9.77 -25.49 21.69
CA THR A 97 -8.42 -26.05 21.67
C THR A 97 -7.94 -26.30 20.25
N TRP A 98 -8.79 -26.86 19.38
CA TRP A 98 -8.42 -27.10 17.98
C TRP A 98 -8.22 -25.79 17.23
N ILE A 99 -9.14 -24.84 17.38
CA ILE A 99 -9.10 -23.54 16.73
C ILE A 99 -7.80 -22.80 17.05
N ARG A 100 -7.36 -22.78 18.32
CA ARG A 100 -6.11 -22.11 18.73
C ARG A 100 -4.83 -22.74 18.16
N GLU A 101 -4.84 -24.05 17.91
CA GLU A 101 -3.67 -24.76 17.38
C GLU A 101 -3.57 -24.69 15.85
N LEU A 102 -4.70 -24.44 15.17
CA LEU A 102 -4.75 -24.38 13.70
C LEU A 102 -3.81 -23.31 13.10
N PRO A 103 -3.80 -22.03 13.55
CA PRO A 103 -2.87 -21.03 13.04
C PRO A 103 -1.39 -21.42 13.20
N VAL A 104 -1.02 -22.04 14.32
CA VAL A 104 0.35 -22.49 14.60
C VAL A 104 0.76 -23.60 13.63
N LEU A 105 -0.15 -24.54 13.37
CA LEU A 105 0.07 -25.60 12.39
C LEU A 105 0.16 -25.06 10.97
N LEU A 106 -0.62 -24.05 10.60
CA LEU A 106 -0.51 -23.39 9.30
C LEU A 106 0.86 -22.73 9.09
N VAL A 107 1.37 -22.04 10.12
CA VAL A 107 2.72 -21.48 10.13
C VAL A 107 3.77 -22.55 9.89
N GLN A 108 3.59 -23.74 10.46
CA GLN A 108 4.56 -24.84 10.34
C GLN A 108 4.42 -25.65 9.04
N LEU A 109 3.21 -25.81 8.52
CA LEU A 109 2.91 -26.60 7.31
C LEU A 109 3.26 -25.84 6.03
N GLY A 110 3.11 -24.52 6.02
CA GLY A 110 3.42 -23.69 4.86
C GLY A 110 2.66 -24.10 3.60
N ASP A 111 3.35 -24.11 2.46
CA ASP A 111 2.83 -24.44 1.13
C ASP A 111 2.79 -25.95 0.81
N LYS A 112 3.39 -26.79 1.67
CA LYS A 112 3.53 -28.23 1.42
C LYS A 112 2.19 -28.97 1.34
N HIS A 113 1.14 -28.41 1.94
CA HIS A 113 -0.17 -29.04 2.09
C HIS A 113 -1.33 -28.04 1.88
N PRO A 114 -1.56 -27.58 0.62
CA PRO A 114 -2.44 -26.44 0.36
C PRO A 114 -3.92 -26.70 0.64
N SER A 115 -4.39 -27.94 0.44
CA SER A 115 -5.77 -28.34 0.77
C SER A 115 -6.11 -28.17 2.25
N PHE A 116 -5.13 -28.26 3.14
CA PHE A 116 -5.33 -28.13 4.59
C PHE A 116 -5.27 -26.68 5.07
N SER A 117 -4.62 -25.80 4.30
CA SER A 117 -4.64 -24.36 4.55
C SER A 117 -6.03 -23.75 4.36
N LYS A 118 -6.93 -24.45 3.66
CA LYS A 118 -8.34 -24.05 3.50
C LYS A 118 -9.20 -24.25 4.76
N CYS A 119 -8.81 -25.15 5.67
CA CYS A 119 -9.67 -25.54 6.80
C CYS A 119 -9.63 -24.54 7.97
N ALA A 120 -8.54 -23.79 8.12
CA ALA A 120 -8.35 -22.90 9.27
C ALA A 120 -9.22 -21.62 9.26
N PRO A 121 -9.52 -20.99 8.11
CA PRO A 121 -10.37 -19.80 8.08
C PRO A 121 -11.86 -20.06 8.33
N LEU A 122 -12.31 -21.32 8.30
CA LEU A 122 -13.73 -21.71 8.25
C LEU A 122 -14.37 -21.93 9.63
N CYS A 123 -13.67 -21.64 10.72
CA CYS A 123 -14.18 -21.85 12.08
C CYS A 123 -15.12 -20.73 12.54
N ASN A 124 -16.24 -20.52 11.84
CA ASN A 124 -17.22 -19.45 12.09
C ASN A 124 -17.95 -19.52 13.45
N PHE A 125 -17.67 -20.51 14.30
CA PHE A 125 -18.53 -20.86 15.43
C PHE A 125 -18.14 -20.19 16.76
N ILE A 126 -16.93 -19.60 16.87
CA ILE A 126 -16.46 -19.00 18.13
C ILE A 126 -15.79 -17.65 17.85
N THR A 127 -16.60 -16.62 17.60
CA THR A 127 -16.15 -15.25 17.27
C THR A 127 -15.15 -14.67 18.29
N TRP A 128 -15.32 -14.92 19.58
CA TRP A 128 -14.40 -14.44 20.62
C TRP A 128 -13.03 -15.16 20.63
N GLU A 129 -12.90 -16.33 20.00
CA GLU A 129 -11.59 -16.98 19.86
C GLU A 129 -10.75 -16.37 18.75
N TYR A 130 -11.36 -15.72 17.75
CA TYR A 130 -10.60 -14.97 16.75
C TYR A 130 -9.75 -13.91 17.42
N ASP A 131 -10.29 -13.18 18.40
CA ASP A 131 -9.52 -12.16 19.12
C ASP A 131 -8.29 -12.74 19.83
N ASN A 132 -8.40 -13.95 20.39
CA ASN A 132 -7.27 -14.64 21.03
C ASN A 132 -6.21 -15.11 20.01
N MET A 133 -6.60 -15.31 18.75
CA MET A 133 -5.71 -15.77 17.68
C MET A 133 -4.94 -14.65 16.98
N GLN A 134 -5.20 -13.37 17.28
CA GLN A 134 -4.54 -12.25 16.58
C GLN A 134 -3.01 -12.35 16.60
N GLN A 135 -2.42 -12.81 17.71
CA GLN A 135 -0.97 -13.00 17.78
C GLN A 135 -0.47 -14.06 16.81
N SER A 136 -1.19 -15.16 16.65
CA SER A 136 -0.82 -16.21 15.70
C SER A 136 -1.03 -15.77 14.25
N PHE A 137 -2.06 -14.98 13.98
CA PHE A 137 -2.28 -14.39 12.66
C PHE A 137 -1.18 -13.40 12.28
N ARG A 138 -0.63 -12.63 13.25
CA ARG A 138 0.55 -11.79 12.99
C ARG A 138 1.71 -12.61 12.45
N ASP A 139 2.07 -13.72 13.11
CA ASP A 139 3.18 -14.57 12.66
C ASP A 139 2.87 -15.30 11.34
N PHE A 140 1.59 -15.60 11.09
CA PHE A 140 1.11 -16.17 9.82
C PHE A 140 1.30 -15.22 8.63
N PHE A 141 1.12 -13.92 8.85
CA PHE A 141 1.37 -12.87 7.86
C PHE A 141 2.86 -12.53 7.78
N CYS A 142 3.42 -11.94 8.83
CA CYS A 142 4.85 -11.70 8.96
C CYS A 142 5.29 -11.44 10.41
N ARG A 143 6.52 -11.84 10.72
CA ARG A 143 7.19 -11.63 12.00
C ARG A 143 8.24 -10.52 11.91
N PHE A 144 8.18 -9.57 12.83
CA PHE A 144 9.18 -8.50 12.94
C PHE A 144 10.32 -8.95 13.85
N LEU A 145 11.53 -9.04 13.31
CA LEU A 145 12.75 -9.29 14.08
C LEU A 145 13.49 -7.98 14.33
N TYR A 146 13.49 -7.53 15.58
CA TYR A 146 14.34 -6.42 15.99
C TYR A 146 15.79 -6.91 16.09
N LYS A 147 16.65 -6.46 15.17
CA LYS A 147 18.10 -6.49 15.41
C LYS A 147 18.48 -5.27 16.25
N SER A 148 19.39 -5.46 17.18
CA SER A 148 19.96 -4.45 18.06
C SER A 148 20.74 -3.35 17.33
N GLU A 149 20.99 -3.51 16.03
CA GLU A 149 21.67 -2.54 15.18
C GLU A 149 20.89 -2.41 13.85
N GLY A 150 20.02 -1.40 13.75
CA GLY A 150 19.54 -0.79 12.51
C GLY A 150 18.88 -1.70 11.46
N GLU A 151 17.58 -1.46 11.23
CA GLU A 151 16.68 -2.15 10.29
C GLU A 151 16.18 -3.52 10.79
N GLY A 152 14.93 -3.53 11.27
CA GLY A 152 14.22 -4.74 11.62
C GLY A 152 14.03 -5.62 10.39
N HIS A 153 14.49 -6.86 10.46
CA HIS A 153 14.27 -7.83 9.39
C HIS A 153 12.83 -8.33 9.46
N VAL A 154 12.10 -8.29 8.35
CA VAL A 154 10.74 -8.82 8.24
C VAL A 154 10.81 -10.22 7.66
N GLU A 155 10.46 -11.21 8.48
CA GLU A 155 10.26 -12.59 8.04
C GLU A 155 8.81 -12.77 7.62
N TYR A 156 8.56 -13.00 6.33
CA TYR A 156 7.22 -13.28 5.83
C TYR A 156 6.78 -14.67 6.28
N GLY A 157 5.56 -14.76 6.80
CA GLY A 157 4.93 -16.01 7.17
C GLY A 157 4.44 -16.80 5.95
N PRO A 158 3.82 -17.97 6.16
CA PRO A 158 3.37 -18.86 5.09
C PRO A 158 2.32 -18.21 4.17
N PHE A 159 1.58 -17.20 4.63
CA PHE A 159 0.49 -16.57 3.87
C PHE A 159 0.87 -16.27 2.41
N VAL A 160 2.04 -15.67 2.19
CA VAL A 160 2.48 -15.20 0.86
C VAL A 160 2.81 -16.33 -0.13
N VAL A 161 2.94 -17.58 0.35
CA VAL A 161 3.23 -18.76 -0.50
C VAL A 161 2.02 -19.69 -0.66
N LEU A 162 0.91 -19.42 0.04
CA LEU A 162 -0.31 -20.21 -0.10
C LEU A 162 -1.00 -19.99 -1.45
N PRO A 163 -1.81 -20.94 -1.93
CA PRO A 163 -2.69 -20.71 -3.07
C PRO A 163 -3.65 -19.56 -2.83
N ILE A 164 -4.06 -18.90 -3.92
CA ILE A 164 -4.92 -17.71 -3.89
C ILE A 164 -6.22 -17.97 -3.12
N GLU A 165 -6.84 -19.15 -3.25
CA GLU A 165 -8.09 -19.46 -2.55
C GLU A 165 -7.88 -19.54 -1.03
N CYS A 166 -6.71 -19.99 -0.59
CA CYS A 166 -6.36 -20.04 0.84
C CYS A 166 -6.06 -18.62 1.36
N GLN A 167 -5.38 -17.80 0.55
CA GLN A 167 -5.09 -16.41 0.88
C GLN A 167 -6.39 -15.61 1.03
N GLU A 168 -7.31 -15.74 0.09
CA GLU A 168 -8.62 -15.09 0.14
C GLU A 168 -9.41 -15.50 1.38
N LEU A 169 -9.51 -16.81 1.67
CA LEU A 169 -10.20 -17.28 2.86
C LEU A 169 -9.56 -16.73 4.15
N ALA A 170 -8.23 -16.72 4.23
CA ALA A 170 -7.51 -16.17 5.38
C ALA A 170 -7.79 -14.67 5.57
N ILE A 171 -7.84 -13.88 4.50
CA ILE A 171 -8.19 -12.46 4.60
C ILE A 171 -9.68 -12.31 4.97
N CYS A 172 -10.60 -13.09 4.38
CA CYS A 172 -12.02 -13.07 4.73
C CYS A 172 -12.25 -13.31 6.23
N SER A 173 -11.39 -14.12 6.87
CA SER A 173 -11.47 -14.36 8.30
C SER A 173 -11.24 -13.12 9.17
N LEU A 174 -10.56 -12.09 8.64
CA LEU A 174 -10.33 -10.81 9.34
C LEU A 174 -11.63 -10.10 9.74
N TYR A 175 -12.72 -10.35 9.00
CA TYR A 175 -14.02 -9.75 9.30
C TYR A 175 -14.62 -10.28 10.62
N TYR A 176 -14.25 -11.49 11.07
CA TYR A 176 -14.82 -12.11 12.26
C TYR A 176 -14.15 -11.69 13.58
N PHE A 177 -13.04 -10.96 13.52
CA PHE A 177 -12.43 -10.38 14.72
C PHE A 177 -13.33 -9.27 15.26
N SER A 178 -13.56 -9.23 16.57
CA SER A 178 -14.37 -8.16 17.17
C SER A 178 -13.65 -6.81 17.06
N LYS A 179 -12.32 -6.86 17.11
CA LYS A 179 -11.46 -5.70 16.88
C LYS A 179 -10.13 -6.12 16.26
N LEU A 180 -9.78 -5.55 15.11
CA LEU A 180 -8.46 -5.71 14.50
C LEU A 180 -7.45 -4.79 15.20
N ASP A 181 -6.40 -5.38 15.76
CA ASP A 181 -5.35 -4.63 16.43
C ASP A 181 -4.33 -4.03 15.45
N SER A 182 -3.70 -2.92 15.87
CA SER A 182 -2.76 -2.16 15.04
C SER A 182 -1.52 -2.94 14.61
N ARG A 183 -1.08 -3.93 15.40
CA ARG A 183 0.09 -4.76 15.08
C ARG A 183 -0.25 -5.83 14.04
N LEU A 184 -1.47 -6.37 14.06
CA LEU A 184 -2.00 -7.26 13.04
C LEU A 184 -2.13 -6.53 11.71
N LEU A 185 -2.70 -5.32 11.73
CA LEU A 185 -2.78 -4.45 10.55
C LEU A 185 -1.40 -4.08 10.02
N SER A 186 -0.43 -3.82 10.91
CA SER A 186 0.96 -3.59 10.51
C SER A 186 1.54 -4.83 9.82
N SER A 187 1.38 -6.03 10.40
CA SER A 187 1.85 -7.28 9.79
C SER A 187 1.24 -7.51 8.39
N LEU A 188 -0.07 -7.29 8.25
CA LEU A 188 -0.78 -7.32 6.97
C LEU A 188 -0.21 -6.32 5.95
N ALA A 189 0.05 -5.08 6.36
CA ALA A 189 0.57 -4.05 5.46
C ALA A 189 1.94 -4.46 4.89
N TYR A 190 2.79 -5.05 5.73
CA TYR A 190 4.09 -5.55 5.28
C TYR A 190 3.97 -6.73 4.31
N CYS A 191 3.02 -7.64 4.51
CA CYS A 191 2.75 -8.72 3.53
C CYS A 191 2.40 -8.18 2.14
N CYS A 192 1.69 -7.05 2.05
CA CYS A 192 1.35 -6.43 0.78
C CYS A 192 2.57 -5.97 -0.02
N PHE A 193 3.74 -5.82 0.60
CA PHE A 193 4.97 -5.41 -0.07
C PHE A 193 5.77 -6.56 -0.69
N ARG A 194 5.27 -7.79 -0.59
CA ARG A 194 5.93 -8.95 -1.20
C ARG A 194 5.58 -9.04 -2.69
N ASP A 195 6.60 -9.10 -3.55
CA ASP A 195 6.49 -9.17 -5.02
C ASP A 195 5.68 -10.34 -5.58
N ARG A 196 5.26 -11.29 -4.73
CA ARG A 196 4.54 -12.52 -5.11
C ARG A 196 3.05 -12.51 -4.79
N LEU A 197 2.54 -11.47 -4.13
CA LEU A 197 1.12 -11.43 -3.77
C LEU A 197 0.28 -11.04 -4.98
N ASP A 198 -0.77 -11.82 -5.26
CA ASP A 198 -1.62 -11.60 -6.41
C ASP A 198 -2.42 -10.28 -6.28
N PRO A 199 -2.58 -9.49 -7.37
CA PRO A 199 -3.39 -8.27 -7.37
C PRO A 199 -4.81 -8.45 -6.83
N PHE A 200 -5.45 -9.60 -7.10
CA PHE A 200 -6.78 -9.92 -6.59
C PHE A 200 -6.79 -9.94 -5.06
N VAL A 201 -5.79 -10.58 -4.46
CA VAL A 201 -5.65 -10.73 -3.00
C VAL A 201 -5.41 -9.38 -2.33
N LEU A 202 -4.61 -8.51 -2.95
CA LEU A 202 -4.37 -7.14 -2.49
C LEU A 202 -5.64 -6.29 -2.46
N LEU A 203 -6.42 -6.31 -3.56
CA LEU A 203 -7.67 -5.55 -3.65
C LEU A 203 -8.71 -6.10 -2.67
N ARG A 204 -8.80 -7.43 -2.56
CA ARG A 204 -9.70 -8.10 -1.62
C ARG A 204 -9.40 -7.75 -0.17
N LEU A 205 -8.13 -7.61 0.18
CA LEU A 205 -7.70 -7.14 1.50
C LEU A 205 -8.20 -5.73 1.79
N ILE A 206 -8.06 -4.79 0.85
CA ILE A 206 -8.57 -3.41 1.01
C ILE A 206 -10.08 -3.41 1.25
N GLU A 207 -10.83 -4.21 0.47
CA GLU A 207 -12.29 -4.34 0.63
C GLU A 207 -12.70 -4.88 2.01
N ILE A 208 -12.01 -5.92 2.49
CA ILE A 208 -12.31 -6.54 3.78
C ILE A 208 -11.96 -5.61 4.93
N LEU A 209 -10.83 -4.90 4.87
CA LEU A 209 -10.48 -3.91 5.89
C LEU A 209 -11.48 -2.76 5.92
N GLN A 210 -11.94 -2.29 4.76
CA GLN A 210 -12.98 -1.26 4.69
C GLN A 210 -14.31 -1.76 5.26
N SER A 211 -14.68 -3.00 4.98
CA SER A 211 -15.90 -3.62 5.52
C SER A 211 -15.81 -3.81 7.03
N SER A 212 -14.63 -4.20 7.54
CA SER A 212 -14.34 -4.34 8.97
C SER A 212 -14.41 -2.99 9.69
N TYR A 213 -13.91 -1.92 9.07
CA TYR A 213 -14.06 -0.56 9.57
C TYR A 213 -15.53 -0.14 9.65
N LYS A 214 -16.31 -0.36 8.58
CA LYS A 214 -17.75 -0.04 8.57
C LYS A 214 -18.54 -0.80 9.64
N ALA A 215 -18.12 -2.01 9.98
CA ALA A 215 -18.69 -2.81 11.06
C ALA A 215 -18.23 -2.37 12.47
N GLY A 216 -17.29 -1.42 12.57
CA GLY A 216 -16.75 -0.93 13.84
C GLY A 216 -15.61 -1.79 14.43
N HIS A 217 -15.07 -2.74 13.66
CA HIS A 217 -14.01 -3.63 14.10
C HIS A 217 -12.61 -3.01 13.99
N THR A 218 -12.46 -1.87 13.29
CA THR A 218 -11.17 -1.21 13.08
C THR A 218 -11.25 0.26 13.49
N GLN A 219 -10.24 0.77 14.19
CA GLN A 219 -10.17 2.21 14.47
C GLN A 219 -9.79 2.99 13.21
N ILE A 220 -10.35 4.18 13.03
CA ILE A 220 -10.05 5.05 11.88
C ILE A 220 -8.55 5.35 11.74
N ALA A 221 -7.86 5.58 12.86
CA ALA A 221 -6.42 5.86 12.88
C ALA A 221 -5.61 4.66 12.36
N ASP A 222 -5.96 3.45 12.76
CA ASP A 222 -5.28 2.22 12.33
C ASP A 222 -5.53 1.94 10.85
N LEU A 223 -6.76 2.16 10.36
CA LEU A 223 -7.11 2.03 8.94
C LEU A 223 -6.36 3.05 8.07
N ILE A 224 -6.35 4.32 8.50
CA ILE A 224 -5.61 5.39 7.81
C ILE A 224 -4.12 5.06 7.78
N SER A 225 -3.55 4.61 8.90
CA SER A 225 -2.16 4.20 8.98
C SER A 225 -1.85 3.06 8.02
N PHE A 226 -2.74 2.06 7.93
CA PHE A 226 -2.62 0.96 6.97
C PHE A 226 -2.59 1.48 5.53
N PHE A 227 -3.56 2.31 5.13
CA PHE A 227 -3.64 2.85 3.76
C PHE A 227 -2.46 3.76 3.41
N ALA A 228 -2.06 4.64 4.32
CA ALA A 228 -0.91 5.51 4.12
C ALA A 228 0.38 4.69 3.94
N THR A 229 0.58 3.66 4.78
CA THR A 229 1.74 2.76 4.70
C THR A 229 1.73 1.98 3.38
N LEU A 230 0.57 1.47 2.97
CA LEU A 230 0.41 0.76 1.70
C LEU A 230 0.79 1.65 0.52
N LEU A 231 0.25 2.87 0.44
CA LEU A 231 0.57 3.79 -0.65
C LEU A 231 2.04 4.24 -0.61
N ALA A 232 2.59 4.56 0.56
CA ALA A 232 3.94 5.08 0.65
C ALA A 232 5.02 4.05 0.28
N ARG A 233 4.81 2.76 0.62
CA ARG A 233 5.88 1.76 0.60
C ARG A 233 5.69 0.60 -0.38
N PHE A 234 4.55 0.52 -1.06
CA PHE A 234 4.35 -0.49 -2.10
C PHE A 234 5.38 -0.34 -3.22
N ARG A 235 6.03 -1.45 -3.57
CA ARG A 235 7.10 -1.46 -4.58
C ARG A 235 6.50 -1.51 -5.98
N VAL A 236 6.72 -0.45 -6.75
CA VAL A 236 6.26 -0.38 -8.15
C VAL A 236 7.42 -0.72 -9.09
N TYR A 237 7.23 -1.76 -9.90
CA TYR A 237 8.22 -2.26 -10.85
C TYR A 237 7.87 -1.86 -12.30
N PRO A 238 8.87 -1.50 -13.14
CA PRO A 238 10.27 -1.29 -12.78
C PRO A 238 10.49 -0.01 -11.96
N GLU A 239 11.41 -0.05 -10.98
CA GLU A 239 11.76 1.11 -10.13
C GLU A 239 12.45 2.24 -10.93
N ARG A 240 13.01 1.92 -12.12
CA ARG A 240 13.77 2.88 -12.94
C ARG A 240 12.88 3.85 -13.71
N ARG A 241 13.16 5.15 -13.53
CA ARG A 241 12.50 6.29 -14.17
C ARG A 241 12.63 6.36 -15.70
N ASP A 242 13.62 5.72 -16.30
CA ASP A 242 13.82 5.69 -17.77
C ASP A 242 12.64 5.02 -18.53
N TYR A 243 11.74 4.38 -17.79
CA TYR A 243 10.60 3.62 -18.32
C TYR A 243 9.24 4.12 -17.86
N VAL A 244 9.10 5.35 -17.32
CA VAL A 244 7.77 5.97 -17.09
C VAL A 244 6.90 5.89 -18.35
N PHE A 245 7.51 5.74 -19.54
CA PHE A 245 6.83 5.61 -20.83
C PHE A 245 6.98 4.25 -21.53
N ARG A 246 7.60 3.23 -20.89
CA ARG A 246 7.57 1.83 -21.36
C ARG A 246 6.73 0.96 -20.42
N ILE A 247 5.53 1.46 -20.07
CA ILE A 247 4.55 0.82 -19.17
C ILE A 247 3.99 -0.52 -19.72
N LYS A 248 4.41 -0.95 -20.92
CA LYS A 248 4.00 -2.24 -21.53
C LYS A 248 5.06 -3.35 -21.41
N GLY A 249 5.97 -3.27 -20.46
CA GLY A 249 6.78 -4.45 -20.08
C GLY A 249 5.89 -5.49 -19.40
N GLU A 250 5.98 -6.76 -19.83
CA GLU A 250 5.22 -7.91 -19.30
C GLU A 250 5.35 -8.10 -17.78
N ASN A 251 6.31 -7.43 -17.13
CA ASN A 251 6.63 -7.55 -15.71
C ASN A 251 6.32 -6.29 -14.87
N SER A 252 5.53 -5.33 -15.37
CA SER A 252 5.17 -4.14 -14.58
C SER A 252 3.90 -4.36 -13.72
N ASN A 253 3.94 -3.92 -12.45
CA ASN A 253 2.78 -3.96 -11.55
C ASN A 253 2.09 -2.59 -11.42
N TYR A 254 2.40 -1.63 -12.31
CA TYR A 254 1.84 -0.28 -12.30
C TYR A 254 0.31 -0.27 -12.28
N LYS A 255 -0.34 -1.08 -13.13
CA LYS A 255 -1.81 -1.17 -13.18
C LYS A 255 -2.41 -1.68 -11.87
N THR A 256 -1.70 -2.59 -11.18
CA THR A 256 -2.11 -3.05 -9.85
C THR A 256 -2.01 -1.91 -8.84
N TYR A 257 -0.92 -1.14 -8.87
CA TYR A 257 -0.76 -0.01 -7.97
C TYR A 257 -1.75 1.15 -8.24
N GLU A 258 -2.09 1.39 -9.50
CA GLU A 258 -3.16 2.33 -9.89
C GLU A 258 -4.53 1.87 -9.36
N ALA A 259 -4.84 0.57 -9.46
CA ALA A 259 -6.05 0.00 -8.88
C ALA A 259 -6.06 0.11 -7.34
N ILE A 260 -4.95 -0.19 -6.67
CA ILE A 260 -4.78 0.00 -5.22
C ILE A 260 -5.03 1.46 -4.83
N THR A 261 -4.41 2.40 -5.53
CA THR A 261 -4.57 3.84 -5.28
C THR A 261 -6.04 4.26 -5.41
N SER A 262 -6.71 3.78 -6.46
CA SER A 262 -8.13 4.07 -6.71
C SER A 262 -9.04 3.48 -5.62
N SER A 263 -8.79 2.24 -5.21
CA SER A 263 -9.52 1.57 -4.14
C SER A 263 -9.32 2.26 -2.79
N VAL A 264 -8.09 2.66 -2.45
CA VAL A 264 -7.80 3.41 -1.22
C VAL A 264 -8.51 4.77 -1.23
N CYS A 265 -8.44 5.51 -2.33
CA CYS A 265 -9.16 6.78 -2.51
C CYS A 265 -10.68 6.60 -2.29
N SER A 266 -11.27 5.57 -2.91
CA SER A 266 -12.70 5.23 -2.74
C SER A 266 -13.05 4.84 -1.30
N CYS A 267 -12.15 4.14 -0.60
CA CYS A 267 -12.35 3.79 0.80
C CYS A 267 -12.34 5.04 1.68
N LEU A 268 -11.33 5.91 1.51
CA LEU A 268 -11.17 7.13 2.30
C LEU A 268 -12.35 8.10 2.14
N SER A 269 -12.90 8.26 0.93
CA SER A 269 -14.08 9.12 0.69
C SER A 269 -15.37 8.57 1.31
N GLN A 270 -15.38 7.30 1.75
CA GLN A 270 -16.53 6.68 2.43
C GLN A 270 -16.40 6.68 3.95
N ILE A 271 -15.27 7.12 4.52
CA ILE A 271 -15.00 7.04 5.97
C ILE A 271 -15.81 8.08 6.76
N GLY A 272 -16.11 9.25 6.18
CA GLY A 272 -16.81 10.34 6.85
C GLY A 272 -16.55 11.69 6.18
N ASP A 273 -16.39 12.74 7.00
CA ASP A 273 -16.07 14.10 6.52
C ASP A 273 -14.63 14.16 5.97
N ASP A 274 -14.49 14.49 4.69
CA ASP A 274 -13.20 14.58 4.00
C ASP A 274 -12.20 15.50 4.71
N VAL A 275 -12.67 16.60 5.33
CA VAL A 275 -11.80 17.56 6.03
C VAL A 275 -11.20 16.94 7.28
N LEU A 276 -11.99 16.18 8.04
CA LEU A 276 -11.50 15.49 9.24
C LEU A 276 -10.53 14.36 8.87
N VAL A 277 -10.86 13.60 7.82
CA VAL A 277 -9.96 12.56 7.31
C VAL A 277 -8.65 13.17 6.82
N LEU A 278 -8.71 14.32 6.12
CA LEU A 278 -7.54 15.07 5.70
C LEU A 278 -6.67 15.50 6.89
N GLN A 279 -7.27 16.01 7.97
CA GLN A 279 -6.52 16.42 9.18
C GLN A 279 -5.77 15.26 9.83
N LEU A 280 -6.35 14.06 9.85
CA LEU A 280 -5.70 12.86 10.39
C LEU A 280 -4.55 12.37 9.50
N LEU A 281 -4.70 12.52 8.19
CA LEU A 281 -3.85 11.88 7.19
C LEU A 281 -2.75 12.81 6.64
N GLN A 282 -2.96 14.14 6.66
CA GLN A 282 -2.05 15.13 6.08
C GLN A 282 -0.62 14.97 6.62
N ASN A 283 -0.45 14.94 7.95
CA ASN A 283 0.88 14.86 8.55
C ASN A 283 1.58 13.54 8.25
N VAL A 284 0.83 12.44 8.17
CA VAL A 284 1.37 11.10 7.84
C VAL A 284 1.87 11.10 6.39
N ILE A 285 1.08 11.62 5.45
CA ILE A 285 1.51 11.73 4.05
C ILE A 285 2.72 12.66 3.91
N LEU A 286 2.71 13.83 4.55
CA LEU A 286 3.84 14.76 4.46
C LEU A 286 5.12 14.13 5.01
N HIS A 287 5.01 13.37 6.11
CA HIS A 287 6.13 12.63 6.67
C HIS A 287 6.65 11.57 5.68
N GLU A 288 5.80 10.72 5.12
CA GLU A 288 6.23 9.69 4.16
C GLU A 288 6.79 10.31 2.86
N MET A 289 6.21 11.39 2.34
CA MET A 289 6.76 12.12 1.19
C MET A 289 8.14 12.73 1.48
N SER A 290 8.40 13.17 2.72
CA SER A 290 9.71 13.69 3.11
C SER A 290 10.82 12.64 3.08
N GLN A 291 10.45 11.34 3.17
CA GLN A 291 11.37 10.22 2.99
C GLN A 291 11.75 9.95 1.53
N LYS A 292 11.33 10.82 0.60
CA LYS A 292 11.60 10.73 -0.85
C LYS A 292 11.21 9.37 -1.45
N PRO A 293 9.93 8.98 -1.34
CA PRO A 293 9.45 7.74 -1.91
C PRO A 293 9.46 7.82 -3.44
N PRO A 294 9.39 6.67 -4.14
CA PRO A 294 9.35 6.65 -5.60
C PRO A 294 8.24 7.53 -6.18
N LEU A 295 8.41 7.94 -7.43
CA LEU A 295 7.51 8.89 -8.10
C LEU A 295 6.04 8.43 -8.09
N HIS A 296 5.80 7.14 -8.33
CA HIS A 296 4.45 6.55 -8.31
C HIS A 296 3.79 6.72 -6.93
N ASN A 297 4.54 6.46 -5.86
CA ASN A 297 4.08 6.56 -4.49
C ASN A 297 3.78 8.01 -4.08
N SER A 298 4.67 8.93 -4.45
CA SER A 298 4.44 10.37 -4.28
C SER A 298 3.16 10.82 -5.00
N CYS A 299 2.92 10.35 -6.22
CA CYS A 299 1.71 10.65 -7.00
C CYS A 299 0.44 10.10 -6.33
N ALA A 300 0.47 8.85 -5.85
CA ALA A 300 -0.66 8.25 -5.15
C ALA A 300 -1.03 9.02 -3.87
N MET A 301 -0.03 9.44 -3.10
CA MET A 301 -0.24 10.29 -1.93
C MET A 301 -0.82 11.66 -2.28
N LEU A 302 -0.32 12.32 -3.33
CA LEU A 302 -0.87 13.58 -3.82
C LEU A 302 -2.33 13.43 -4.31
N ARG A 303 -2.69 12.28 -4.89
CA ARG A 303 -4.07 11.97 -5.28
C ARG A 303 -4.99 11.90 -4.07
N VAL A 304 -4.56 11.26 -2.98
CA VAL A 304 -5.33 11.21 -1.73
C VAL A 304 -5.53 12.62 -1.17
N LEU A 305 -4.47 13.45 -1.12
CA LEU A 305 -4.59 14.83 -0.65
C LEU A 305 -5.54 15.66 -1.54
N ALA A 306 -5.40 15.57 -2.86
CA ALA A 306 -6.22 16.31 -3.81
C ALA A 306 -7.71 15.91 -3.76
N LEU A 307 -7.98 14.64 -3.46
CA LEU A 307 -9.32 14.09 -3.26
C LEU A 307 -9.96 14.67 -1.98
N LEU A 308 -9.26 14.56 -0.85
CA LEU A 308 -9.81 14.92 0.47
C LEU A 308 -9.87 16.42 0.73
N ASP A 309 -9.09 17.23 0.01
CA ASP A 309 -9.14 18.70 0.11
C ASP A 309 -10.38 19.24 -0.62
N SER A 310 -11.60 18.87 -0.21
CA SER A 310 -12.85 19.10 -0.96
C SER A 310 -13.40 20.54 -0.88
N ARG A 311 -12.82 21.41 -0.07
CA ARG A 311 -13.16 22.85 0.09
C ARG A 311 -11.96 23.73 -0.29
N PRO A 312 -12.12 25.04 -0.60
CA PRO A 312 -10.97 25.94 -0.73
C PRO A 312 -10.07 25.80 0.52
N THR A 313 -8.78 25.59 0.29
CA THR A 313 -7.90 24.69 1.07
C THR A 313 -8.17 24.55 2.57
N SER A 314 -8.39 23.31 3.01
CA SER A 314 -8.37 22.92 4.44
C SER A 314 -6.98 22.45 4.91
N LEU A 315 -6.00 22.41 3.99
CA LEU A 315 -4.60 22.13 4.32
C LEU A 315 -4.08 23.12 5.37
N SER A 316 -3.44 22.60 6.42
CA SER A 316 -2.91 23.41 7.50
C SER A 316 -1.92 24.49 7.00
N GLU A 317 -2.19 25.76 7.33
CA GLU A 317 -1.35 26.90 6.93
C GLU A 317 0.10 26.74 7.41
N ASN A 318 0.28 26.18 8.61
CA ASN A 318 1.59 25.93 9.23
C ASN A 318 2.50 25.01 8.38
N ASN A 319 1.92 24.18 7.51
CA ASN A 319 2.67 23.20 6.71
C ASN A 319 2.78 23.59 5.22
N ILE A 320 2.21 24.72 4.79
CA ILE A 320 2.16 25.10 3.36
C ILE A 320 3.56 25.18 2.75
N ILE A 321 4.53 25.78 3.45
CA ILE A 321 5.91 25.93 2.92
C ILE A 321 6.60 24.57 2.77
N ASN A 322 6.50 23.71 3.80
CA ASN A 322 7.07 22.36 3.75
C ASN A 322 6.44 21.53 2.63
N PHE A 323 5.12 21.62 2.49
CA PHE A 323 4.40 20.94 1.43
C PHE A 323 4.78 21.47 0.04
N ALA A 324 4.87 22.79 -0.13
CA ALA A 324 5.30 23.42 -1.37
C ALA A 324 6.71 22.95 -1.79
N ASN A 325 7.64 22.85 -0.86
CA ASN A 325 8.99 22.31 -1.11
C ASN A 325 8.94 20.85 -1.63
N LEU A 326 8.14 19.99 -0.99
CA LEU A 326 7.96 18.60 -1.44
C LEU A 326 7.33 18.53 -2.83
N MET A 327 6.34 19.38 -3.12
CA MET A 327 5.68 19.44 -4.43
C MET A 327 6.59 19.95 -5.54
N VAL A 328 7.39 21.00 -5.30
CA VAL A 328 8.35 21.51 -6.28
C VAL A 328 9.36 20.44 -6.65
N ASN A 329 9.89 19.74 -5.63
CA ASN A 329 10.77 18.59 -5.85
C ASN A 329 10.06 17.56 -6.75
N TYR A 330 8.85 17.13 -6.38
CA TYR A 330 8.08 16.13 -7.14
C TYR A 330 7.86 16.54 -8.60
N LEU A 331 7.44 17.78 -8.84
CA LEU A 331 7.15 18.30 -10.19
C LEU A 331 8.39 18.37 -11.06
N ILE A 332 9.51 18.88 -10.52
CA ILE A 332 10.79 18.93 -11.23
C ILE A 332 11.29 17.51 -11.50
N GLY A 333 11.21 16.64 -10.49
CA GLY A 333 11.60 15.23 -10.59
C GLY A 333 10.81 14.48 -11.67
N PHE A 334 9.50 14.69 -11.73
CA PHE A 334 8.62 14.15 -12.77
C PHE A 334 8.99 14.70 -14.16
N ALA A 335 9.05 16.02 -14.32
CA ALA A 335 9.33 16.67 -15.59
C ALA A 335 10.70 16.29 -16.17
N TYR A 336 11.67 16.00 -15.31
CA TYR A 336 12.97 15.50 -15.74
C TYR A 336 12.92 14.09 -16.35
N CYS A 337 11.99 13.24 -15.90
CA CYS A 337 11.78 11.88 -16.46
C CYS A 337 11.25 11.91 -17.89
N ILE A 338 10.73 13.06 -18.34
CA ILE A 338 10.17 13.20 -19.67
C ILE A 338 11.31 13.31 -20.68
N PRO A 339 11.41 12.37 -21.64
CA PRO A 339 12.49 12.34 -22.60
C PRO A 339 12.53 13.64 -23.40
N GLU A 340 13.74 14.14 -23.65
CA GLU A 340 13.93 15.23 -24.62
C GLU A 340 13.42 14.73 -25.98
N LYS A 341 12.54 15.51 -26.63
CA LYS A 341 12.06 15.20 -27.98
C LYS A 341 13.27 14.99 -28.88
N LYS A 342 13.60 13.74 -29.18
CA LYS A 342 14.39 13.43 -30.37
C LYS A 342 13.41 13.54 -31.52
N ASP A 343 13.78 14.32 -32.52
CA ASP A 343 13.02 14.43 -33.76
C ASP A 343 12.62 13.01 -34.21
N ASP A 344 11.33 12.84 -34.52
CA ASP A 344 10.63 11.63 -34.98
C ASP A 344 9.82 10.79 -33.99
N CYS A 345 9.77 11.11 -32.69
CA CYS A 345 8.75 10.50 -31.82
C CYS A 345 7.46 11.35 -31.79
N ILE A 346 6.47 10.93 -32.57
CA ILE A 346 5.06 11.32 -32.40
C ILE A 346 4.75 11.32 -30.90
N ILE A 347 4.20 12.42 -30.37
CA ILE A 347 3.74 12.47 -28.98
C ILE A 347 2.73 11.35 -28.82
N ASP A 348 3.16 10.24 -28.23
CA ASP A 348 2.32 9.08 -28.05
C ASP A 348 1.15 9.48 -27.14
N SER A 349 -0.05 9.03 -27.49
CA SER A 349 -1.22 9.12 -26.62
C SER A 349 -0.92 8.63 -25.19
N ASP A 350 -0.03 7.65 -25.06
CA ASP A 350 0.45 7.10 -23.79
C ASP A 350 1.23 8.15 -22.95
N LEU A 351 2.05 9.02 -23.58
CA LEU A 351 2.78 10.10 -22.91
C LEU A 351 1.85 11.19 -22.38
N ILE A 352 0.81 11.54 -23.14
CA ILE A 352 -0.20 12.51 -22.71
C ILE A 352 -0.98 11.97 -21.52
N SER A 353 -1.39 10.70 -21.58
CA SER A 353 -2.12 10.02 -20.50
C SER A 353 -1.29 9.97 -19.21
N ALA A 354 -0.03 9.53 -19.30
CA ALA A 354 0.89 9.51 -18.17
C ALA A 354 1.12 10.91 -17.60
N THR A 355 1.34 11.92 -18.45
CA THR A 355 1.53 13.31 -18.00
C THR A 355 0.33 13.83 -17.20
N LYS A 356 -0.88 13.56 -17.69
CA LYS A 356 -2.11 13.89 -16.96
C LYS A 356 -2.17 13.15 -15.62
N TYR A 357 -1.79 11.87 -15.58
CA TYR A 357 -1.82 11.08 -14.36
C TYR A 357 -0.99 11.71 -13.23
N TYR A 358 0.21 12.21 -13.52
CA TYR A 358 1.11 12.78 -12.50
C TYR A 358 0.84 14.26 -12.16
N LEU A 359 0.33 15.05 -13.11
CA LEU A 359 0.16 16.50 -12.91
C LEU A 359 -1.22 16.88 -12.36
N ILE A 360 -2.29 16.18 -12.74
CA ILE A 360 -3.66 16.52 -12.34
C ILE A 360 -3.83 16.70 -10.83
N PRO A 361 -3.29 15.81 -9.95
CA PRO A 361 -3.42 15.99 -8.50
C PRO A 361 -2.82 17.31 -8.01
N CYS A 362 -1.70 17.74 -8.59
CA CYS A 362 -1.07 19.01 -8.25
C CYS A 362 -1.93 20.19 -8.71
N PHE A 363 -2.46 20.14 -9.93
CA PHE A 363 -3.27 21.23 -10.49
C PHE A 363 -4.58 21.40 -9.73
N VAL A 364 -5.19 20.30 -9.27
CA VAL A 364 -6.35 20.35 -8.38
C VAL A 364 -6.01 21.12 -7.11
N LEU A 365 -4.89 20.81 -6.46
CA LEU A 365 -4.45 21.50 -5.24
C LEU A 365 -4.15 22.99 -5.49
N PHE A 366 -3.55 23.33 -6.63
CA PHE A 366 -3.24 24.72 -6.99
C PHE A 366 -4.48 25.55 -7.24
N SER A 367 -5.48 24.98 -7.91
CA SER A 367 -6.75 25.66 -8.15
C SER A 367 -7.55 25.94 -6.87
N LYS A 368 -7.23 25.23 -5.77
CA LYS A 368 -7.88 25.37 -4.47
C LYS A 368 -7.14 26.28 -3.50
N SER A 369 -5.90 26.66 -3.80
CA SER A 369 -5.03 27.42 -2.90
C SER A 369 -4.06 28.35 -3.63
N ASP A 370 -4.45 29.62 -3.73
CA ASP A 370 -3.58 30.64 -4.31
C ASP A 370 -2.29 30.82 -3.48
N LYS A 371 -2.35 30.65 -2.14
CA LYS A 371 -1.18 30.69 -1.27
C LYS A 371 -0.17 29.58 -1.61
N LEU A 372 -0.64 28.35 -1.78
CA LEU A 372 0.22 27.22 -2.15
C LEU A 372 0.83 27.43 -3.55
N LEU A 373 0.01 27.83 -4.52
CA LEU A 373 0.48 28.11 -5.88
C LEU A 373 1.54 29.20 -5.90
N ASN A 374 1.30 30.32 -5.21
CA ASN A 374 2.26 31.42 -5.10
C ASN A 374 3.58 30.94 -4.46
N CYS A 375 3.52 30.20 -3.37
CA CYS A 375 4.70 29.62 -2.72
C CYS A 375 5.50 28.72 -3.67
N ILE A 376 4.82 27.87 -4.44
CA ILE A 376 5.44 26.97 -5.42
C ILE A 376 6.12 27.76 -6.55
N LEU A 377 5.48 28.79 -7.08
CA LEU A 377 6.06 29.63 -8.14
C LEU A 377 7.30 30.37 -7.65
N ASN A 378 7.27 30.92 -6.42
CA ASN A 378 8.43 31.56 -5.82
C ASN A 378 9.58 30.57 -5.60
N LEU A 379 9.30 29.37 -5.10
CA LEU A 379 10.31 28.31 -4.93
C LEU A 379 10.88 27.85 -6.28
N MET A 380 10.06 27.74 -7.33
CA MET A 380 10.55 27.48 -8.69
C MET A 380 11.49 28.61 -9.16
N GLY A 381 11.12 29.88 -8.98
CA GLY A 381 11.97 31.03 -9.31
C GLY A 381 13.31 31.02 -8.57
N ALA A 382 13.28 30.77 -7.25
CA ALA A 382 14.47 30.64 -6.43
C ALA A 382 15.37 29.49 -6.88
N SER A 383 14.79 28.34 -7.24
CA SER A 383 15.54 27.16 -7.70
C SER A 383 16.26 27.34 -9.04
N VAL A 384 15.79 28.29 -9.86
CA VAL A 384 16.45 28.72 -11.11
C VAL A 384 17.56 29.71 -10.83
N ALA A 385 17.34 30.64 -9.89
CA ALA A 385 18.31 31.68 -9.53
C ALA A 385 19.50 31.13 -8.74
N ASP A 386 19.30 30.07 -7.94
CA ASP A 386 20.35 29.49 -7.11
C ASP A 386 21.30 28.60 -7.92
N ILE A 387 22.46 29.16 -8.26
CA ILE A 387 23.56 28.50 -8.97
C ILE A 387 24.25 27.43 -8.09
N ARG A 388 24.03 27.43 -6.76
CA ARG A 388 24.71 26.54 -5.80
C ARG A 388 23.82 25.46 -5.21
N ALA A 389 22.50 25.64 -5.18
CA ALA A 389 21.59 24.60 -4.69
C ALA A 389 21.51 23.44 -5.68
N GLY A 390 22.24 22.35 -5.43
CA GLY A 390 21.88 21.06 -6.01
C GLY A 390 20.55 20.62 -5.42
N LEU A 391 19.46 20.60 -6.20
CA LEU A 391 18.27 19.87 -5.75
C LEU A 391 18.66 18.39 -5.63
N PRO A 392 18.52 17.77 -4.45
CA PRO A 392 18.83 16.37 -4.30
C PRO A 392 17.90 15.55 -5.19
N SER A 393 18.49 14.62 -5.94
CA SER A 393 17.77 13.59 -6.67
C SER A 393 16.79 12.86 -5.74
N PHE A 394 15.60 12.52 -6.27
CA PHE A 394 14.56 11.74 -5.58
C PHE A 394 15.03 10.40 -5.03
N ASP A 395 16.20 9.90 -5.45
CA ASP A 395 16.61 8.52 -5.14
C ASP A 395 18.14 8.38 -5.03
N GLY A 396 18.90 9.48 -4.96
CA GLY A 396 20.38 9.42 -5.01
C GLY A 396 20.99 8.91 -6.33
N VAL A 397 20.18 8.36 -7.25
CA VAL A 397 20.62 7.73 -8.52
C VAL A 397 20.82 8.74 -9.67
N ILE A 398 20.11 9.87 -9.68
CA ILE A 398 20.32 10.93 -10.69
C ILE A 398 21.40 11.90 -10.16
N PRO A 399 22.38 12.30 -11.00
CA PRO A 399 23.26 13.41 -10.64
C PRO A 399 22.43 14.65 -10.29
N ALA A 400 22.95 15.51 -9.40
CA ALA A 400 22.29 16.76 -9.06
C ALA A 400 21.86 17.47 -10.35
N PHE A 401 20.59 17.87 -10.46
CA PHE A 401 20.04 18.41 -11.69
C PHE A 401 20.91 19.58 -12.18
N ASP A 402 21.36 19.53 -13.43
CA ASP A 402 22.05 20.64 -14.07
C ASP A 402 21.09 21.84 -14.20
N HIS A 403 21.63 23.06 -14.25
CA HIS A 403 20.80 24.27 -14.30
C HIS A 403 19.90 24.30 -15.54
N SER A 404 20.38 23.76 -16.68
CA SER A 404 19.60 23.71 -17.91
C SER A 404 18.45 22.71 -17.82
N GLY A 405 18.68 21.54 -17.20
CA GLY A 405 17.65 20.54 -16.93
C GLY A 405 16.56 21.04 -15.98
N ARG A 406 16.92 21.81 -14.95
CA ARG A 406 15.92 22.44 -14.05
C ARG A 406 15.09 23.48 -14.76
N ALA A 407 15.71 24.37 -15.53
CA ALA A 407 14.99 25.39 -16.29
C ALA A 407 14.00 24.75 -17.27
N ARG A 408 14.43 23.69 -17.97
CA ARG A 408 13.56 22.88 -18.84
C ARG A 408 12.40 22.24 -18.08
N ALA A 409 12.66 21.63 -16.93
CA ALA A 409 11.64 20.97 -16.12
C ALA A 409 10.58 21.97 -15.62
N ILE A 410 11.01 23.13 -15.13
CA ILE A 410 10.12 24.21 -14.67
C ILE A 410 9.30 24.76 -15.83
N ALA A 411 9.95 25.04 -16.98
CA ALA A 411 9.24 25.47 -18.17
C ALA A 411 8.19 24.46 -18.63
N PHE A 412 8.51 23.16 -18.61
CA PHE A 412 7.57 22.10 -18.93
C PHE A 412 6.33 22.15 -18.02
N VAL A 413 6.53 22.25 -16.70
CA VAL A 413 5.42 22.31 -15.73
C VAL A 413 4.58 23.56 -15.94
N LEU A 414 5.20 24.73 -16.12
CA LEU A 414 4.50 25.99 -16.37
C LEU A 414 3.66 25.94 -17.65
N VAL A 415 4.22 25.41 -18.74
CA VAL A 415 3.46 25.23 -20.00
C VAL A 415 2.23 24.36 -19.77
N ARG A 416 2.38 23.24 -19.04
CA ARG A 416 1.23 22.35 -18.72
C ARG A 416 0.20 23.02 -17.81
N MET A 417 0.63 23.88 -16.88
CA MET A 417 -0.28 24.67 -16.05
C MET A 417 -1.09 25.66 -16.88
N HIS A 418 -0.47 26.35 -17.83
CA HIS A 418 -1.16 27.29 -18.74
C HIS A 418 -2.08 26.59 -19.75
N GLU A 419 -1.83 25.33 -20.09
CA GLU A 419 -2.76 24.53 -20.90
C GLU A 419 -4.03 24.13 -20.13
N ASP A 420 -4.00 24.10 -18.79
CA ASP A 420 -5.17 23.78 -17.98
C ASP A 420 -6.02 25.04 -17.70
N MET A 421 -7.18 25.12 -18.35
CA MET A 421 -8.12 26.24 -18.20
C MET A 421 -8.55 26.48 -16.75
N LYS A 422 -8.56 25.45 -15.88
CA LYS A 422 -8.96 25.60 -14.47
C LYS A 422 -7.97 26.45 -13.69
N LEU A 423 -6.71 26.50 -14.11
CA LEU A 423 -5.66 27.26 -13.45
C LEU A 423 -5.55 28.71 -13.93
N HIS A 424 -6.18 29.07 -15.06
CA HIS A 424 -6.00 30.39 -15.68
C HIS A 424 -6.25 31.56 -14.73
N LYS A 425 -7.27 31.47 -13.88
CA LYS A 425 -7.59 32.50 -12.88
C LYS A 425 -6.48 32.62 -11.82
N SER A 426 -6.07 31.50 -11.22
CA SER A 426 -5.02 31.48 -10.19
C SER A 426 -3.64 31.86 -10.75
N LEU A 427 -3.32 31.46 -11.99
CA LEU A 427 -2.10 31.88 -12.70
C LEU A 427 -2.10 33.38 -13.00
N SER A 428 -3.26 33.94 -13.37
CA SER A 428 -3.41 35.39 -13.58
C SER A 428 -3.18 36.20 -12.30
N ALA A 429 -3.58 35.65 -11.14
CA ALA A 429 -3.28 36.25 -9.84
C ALA A 429 -1.78 36.19 -9.51
N CYS A 430 -1.06 35.17 -10.00
CA CYS A 430 0.38 34.97 -9.77
C CYS A 430 1.27 35.49 -10.92
N LYS A 431 0.81 36.52 -11.65
CA LYS A 431 1.53 37.06 -12.81
C LYS A 431 2.94 37.54 -12.45
N ALA A 432 3.11 38.20 -11.30
CA ALA A 432 4.41 38.75 -10.89
C ALA A 432 5.45 37.65 -10.67
N GLU A 433 5.05 36.56 -10.03
CA GLU A 433 5.87 35.39 -9.73
C GLU A 433 6.29 34.67 -11.03
N ILE A 434 5.36 34.51 -11.99
CA ILE A 434 5.66 33.91 -13.29
C ILE A 434 6.64 34.79 -14.08
N MET A 435 6.45 36.11 -14.08
CA MET A 435 7.39 37.04 -14.72
C MET A 435 8.77 37.04 -14.04
N HIS A 436 8.81 36.84 -12.73
CA HIS A 436 10.07 36.65 -12.00
C HIS A 436 10.81 35.39 -12.44
N ILE A 437 10.13 34.26 -12.62
CA ILE A 437 10.75 33.02 -13.15
C ILE A 437 11.32 33.26 -14.55
N LEU A 438 10.57 33.93 -15.44
CA LEU A 438 11.03 34.30 -16.78
C LEU A 438 12.28 35.20 -16.74
N HIS A 439 12.32 36.15 -15.80
CA HIS A 439 13.50 36.97 -15.56
C HIS A 439 14.70 36.11 -15.09
N CYS A 440 14.48 35.15 -14.18
CA CYS A 440 15.51 34.22 -13.75
C CYS A 440 16.08 33.38 -14.92
N PHE A 441 15.25 32.94 -15.86
CA PHE A 441 15.74 32.27 -17.09
C PHE A 441 16.65 33.17 -17.93
N ARG A 442 16.25 34.43 -18.15
CA ARG A 442 17.10 35.40 -18.89
C ARG A 442 18.41 35.69 -18.17
N HIS A 443 18.36 35.87 -16.86
CA HIS A 443 19.55 36.09 -16.06
C HIS A 443 20.51 34.89 -16.15
N LEU A 444 19.98 33.67 -16.00
CA LEU A 444 20.74 32.42 -16.12
C LEU A 444 21.41 32.30 -17.50
N GLN A 445 20.72 32.67 -18.58
CA GLN A 445 21.29 32.69 -19.93
C GLN A 445 22.41 33.72 -20.10
N SER A 446 22.25 34.92 -19.52
CA SER A 446 23.21 36.01 -19.64
C SER A 446 24.50 35.78 -18.85
N ASN A 447 24.47 34.90 -17.84
CA ASN A 447 25.61 34.61 -16.99
C ASN A 447 26.65 33.75 -17.74
N LYS A 448 27.73 34.39 -18.16
CA LYS A 448 28.77 33.78 -19.01
C LYS A 448 29.65 32.74 -18.28
N VAL A 449 29.61 32.68 -16.95
CA VAL A 449 30.62 31.99 -16.13
C VAL A 449 30.22 30.55 -15.75
N GLY A 450 28.95 30.14 -15.92
CA GLY A 450 28.45 28.85 -15.41
C GLY A 450 27.88 27.84 -16.41
N LEU A 451 27.60 28.22 -17.67
CA LEU A 451 26.89 27.37 -18.63
C LEU A 451 27.60 27.26 -19.98
N SER A 452 27.61 26.04 -20.53
CA SER A 452 28.01 25.75 -21.91
C SER A 452 27.04 26.35 -22.92
N LEU A 453 27.45 26.46 -24.18
CA LEU A 453 26.62 26.99 -25.26
C LEU A 453 25.32 26.19 -25.44
N VAL A 454 25.41 24.86 -25.33
CA VAL A 454 24.26 23.94 -25.46
C VAL A 454 23.26 24.16 -24.32
N GLU A 455 23.75 24.29 -23.09
CA GLU A 455 22.89 24.56 -21.93
C GLU A 455 22.18 25.91 -22.04
N ARG A 456 22.86 26.95 -22.54
CA ARG A 456 22.23 28.27 -22.79
C ARG A 456 21.14 28.18 -23.86
N GLN A 457 21.36 27.41 -24.91
CA GLN A 457 20.32 27.16 -25.93
C GLN A 457 19.12 26.42 -25.32
N LYS A 458 19.34 25.43 -24.45
CA LYS A 458 18.25 24.74 -23.73
C LYS A 458 17.45 25.68 -22.83
N VAL A 459 18.12 26.57 -22.10
CA VAL A 459 17.46 27.60 -21.26
C VAL A 459 16.68 28.60 -22.13
N GLN A 460 17.23 29.01 -23.28
CA GLN A 460 16.53 29.89 -24.21
C GLN A 460 15.25 29.22 -24.75
N LEU A 461 15.33 27.97 -25.17
CA LEU A 461 14.17 27.21 -25.63
C LEU A 461 13.10 27.10 -24.53
N ALA A 462 13.50 26.86 -23.28
CA ALA A 462 12.60 26.82 -22.13
C ALA A 462 11.90 28.17 -21.91
N PHE A 463 12.66 29.28 -22.00
CA PHE A 463 12.11 30.64 -21.93
C PHE A 463 11.09 30.91 -23.04
N ASP A 464 11.45 30.63 -24.30
CA ASP A 464 10.59 30.89 -25.46
C ASP A 464 9.29 30.07 -25.43
N GLN A 465 9.36 28.82 -24.95
CA GLN A 465 8.19 27.95 -24.78
C GLN A 465 7.19 28.53 -23.78
N VAL A 466 7.67 28.98 -22.62
CA VAL A 466 6.80 29.57 -21.58
C VAL A 466 6.24 30.90 -22.08
N LYS A 467 7.08 31.77 -22.65
CA LYS A 467 6.65 33.07 -23.19
C LYS A 467 5.56 32.92 -24.25
N THR A 468 5.79 32.07 -25.25
CA THR A 468 4.84 31.84 -26.34
C THR A 468 3.51 31.29 -25.81
N THR A 469 3.55 30.42 -24.80
CA THR A 469 2.34 29.87 -24.18
C THR A 469 1.58 30.93 -23.40
N ILE A 470 2.26 31.78 -22.64
CA ILE A 470 1.65 32.91 -21.91
C ILE A 470 1.02 33.92 -22.88
N ASP A 471 1.72 34.29 -23.94
CA ASP A 471 1.23 35.25 -24.94
C ASP A 471 -0.07 34.73 -25.60
N ARG A 472 -0.13 33.42 -25.88
CA ARG A 472 -1.33 32.76 -26.44
C ARG A 472 -2.49 32.66 -25.46
N THR A 473 -2.21 32.43 -24.18
CA THR A 473 -3.24 32.11 -23.17
C THR A 473 -3.78 33.34 -22.44
N HIS A 474 -2.93 34.35 -22.22
CA HIS A 474 -3.29 35.51 -21.40
C HIS A 474 -2.97 36.87 -22.05
N GLY A 475 -2.23 36.90 -23.17
CA GLY A 475 -1.89 38.15 -23.86
C GLY A 475 -1.10 39.13 -22.99
N TRP A 476 -0.22 38.64 -22.10
CA TRP A 476 0.58 39.48 -21.22
C TRP A 476 1.69 40.21 -22.00
N ASN A 477 1.38 41.37 -22.58
CA ASN A 477 2.38 42.19 -23.26
C ASN A 477 3.52 42.66 -22.33
N ASP A 478 4.73 42.70 -22.89
CA ASP A 478 6.06 42.97 -22.30
C ASP A 478 6.25 44.36 -21.61
N ASN A 479 5.20 45.18 -21.45
CA ASN A 479 5.34 46.57 -20.99
C ASN A 479 5.74 46.75 -19.51
N MET A 480 5.98 45.68 -18.75
CA MET A 480 6.45 45.76 -17.36
C MET A 480 7.85 45.21 -17.10
N THR A 481 8.53 44.66 -18.11
CA THR A 481 9.92 44.18 -17.95
C THR A 481 10.93 45.34 -17.82
N ILE A 482 10.48 46.58 -18.00
CA ILE A 482 11.32 47.80 -17.93
C ILE A 482 11.18 48.55 -16.60
N ARG A 483 10.16 48.30 -15.75
CA ARG A 483 9.96 49.11 -14.53
C ARG A 483 10.66 48.60 -13.26
N ILE A 484 11.17 47.37 -13.23
CA ILE A 484 11.93 46.85 -12.07
C ILE A 484 13.43 47.16 -12.19
N ALA A 485 13.92 47.55 -13.39
CA ALA A 485 15.30 48.01 -13.59
C ALA A 485 15.56 49.48 -13.15
N GLY A 486 14.57 50.14 -12.54
CA GLY A 486 14.64 51.56 -12.17
C GLY A 486 14.58 51.87 -10.67
N VAL A 487 14.56 50.86 -9.79
CA VAL A 487 14.62 51.07 -8.33
C VAL A 487 15.52 50.01 -7.70
N VAL A 488 16.83 50.16 -7.89
CA VAL A 488 17.88 49.85 -6.90
C VAL A 488 18.90 50.97 -6.98
#